data_AF-A0A7V8WHX9-F1
#
_entry.id   AF-A0A7V8WHX9-F1
#
_cell.length_a   1.000
_cell.length_b   1.000
_cell.length_c   1.000
_cell.angle_alpha   90.00
_cell.angle_beta   90.00
_cell.angle_gamma   90.00
#
_symmetry.space_group_name_H-M   'P 1'
#
loop_
_entity.id
_entity.type
_entity.pdbx_description
1 polymer ?
#
loop_
_entity_poly.entity_id
_entity_poly.type
_entity_poly.pdbx_seq_one_letter_code
_entity_poly.pdbx_strand_id
1 'polypeptide(L)'
;MKRLMRWCIATAIAGTVLLVLGNGKDPWLWAYVATFAVVGAYAIAAMDDDLARERFHPPNTGADRLALRWVRLVALAHIIAGVADSRFGWTTVPDVLRGVGLVGFALSFLLVARSMLANRFFSAVVRIQDDRGHHVVDSGPYAVVRHPGYAGMIVFAPLSGLALGSWLSVGVAFVYSALVLRRVLFEDRFLSDNLTGYQAYTGRVRYRLVPRVW
;
A
#
# COMPACT_ATOMS: atom_id res chain seq x y z
N MET A 1 18.68 -1.56 13.19
CA MET A 1 19.36 -2.74 12.60
C MET A 1 18.53 -4.02 12.60
N LYS A 2 17.98 -4.48 13.74
CA LYS A 2 17.18 -5.74 13.80
C LYS A 2 15.96 -5.78 12.87
N ARG A 3 15.23 -4.65 12.74
CA ARG A 3 14.03 -4.57 11.86
C ARG A 3 14.38 -4.70 10.38
N LEU A 4 15.41 -4.00 9.91
CA LEU A 4 15.88 -4.08 8.53
C LEU A 4 16.37 -5.49 8.18
N MET A 5 17.10 -6.14 9.08
CA MET A 5 17.54 -7.53 8.89
C MET A 5 16.36 -8.49 8.72
N ARG A 6 15.33 -8.39 9.59
CA ARG A 6 14.10 -9.19 9.46
C ARG A 6 13.38 -8.93 8.14
N TRP A 7 13.33 -7.68 7.69
CA TRP A 7 12.76 -7.32 6.39
C TRP A 7 13.53 -7.95 5.23
N CYS A 8 14.86 -7.87 5.23
CA CYS A 8 15.69 -8.49 4.19
C CYS A 8 15.47 -10.00 4.12
N ILE A 9 15.44 -10.68 5.28
CA ILE A 9 15.18 -12.12 5.35
C ILE A 9 13.78 -12.44 4.83
N ALA A 10 12.75 -11.76 5.33
CA ALA A 10 11.37 -12.01 4.92
C ALA A 10 11.17 -11.76 3.42
N THR A 11 11.77 -10.70 2.89
CA THR A 11 11.68 -10.37 1.47
C THR A 11 12.48 -11.33 0.59
N ALA A 12 13.63 -11.81 1.05
CA ALA A 12 14.39 -12.84 0.33
C ALA A 12 13.61 -14.17 0.26
N ILE A 13 12.98 -14.57 1.36
CA ILE A 13 12.11 -15.76 1.40
C ILE A 13 10.91 -15.56 0.47
N ALA A 14 10.16 -14.47 0.63
CA ALA A 14 8.99 -14.19 -0.19
C ALA A 14 9.34 -14.07 -1.67
N GLY A 15 10.41 -13.35 -2.00
CA GLY A 15 10.93 -13.21 -3.36
C GLY A 15 11.29 -14.56 -3.98
N THR A 16 12.00 -15.41 -3.24
CA THR A 16 12.30 -16.79 -3.67
C THR A 16 11.01 -17.58 -3.94
N VAL A 17 10.03 -17.51 -3.04
CA VAL A 17 8.73 -18.17 -3.24
C VAL A 17 8.04 -17.68 -4.51
N LEU A 18 7.99 -16.36 -4.73
CA LEU A 18 7.39 -15.78 -5.93
C LEU A 18 8.11 -16.24 -7.21
N LEU A 19 9.43 -16.31 -7.19
CA LEU A 19 10.24 -16.74 -8.34
C LEU A 19 10.10 -18.25 -8.63
N VAL A 20 9.97 -19.08 -7.60
CA VAL A 20 9.79 -20.53 -7.73
C VAL A 20 8.38 -20.89 -8.20
N LEU A 21 7.35 -20.23 -7.64
CA LEU A 21 5.96 -20.46 -8.01
C LEU A 21 5.60 -19.80 -9.34
N GLY A 22 6.26 -18.68 -9.66
CA GLY A 22 6.15 -17.96 -10.92
C GLY A 22 7.11 -18.46 -11.99
N ASN A 23 7.30 -17.66 -13.04
CA ASN A 23 8.37 -17.91 -14.01
C ASN A 23 9.69 -17.27 -13.55
N GLY A 24 10.50 -18.01 -12.77
CA GLY A 24 11.80 -17.53 -12.28
C GLY A 24 12.85 -17.21 -13.35
N LYS A 25 12.59 -17.50 -14.63
CA LYS A 25 13.43 -17.08 -15.77
C LYS A 25 13.03 -15.71 -16.33
N ASP A 26 11.88 -15.18 -15.93
CA ASP A 26 11.36 -13.90 -16.42
C ASP A 26 12.09 -12.72 -15.74
N PRO A 27 12.86 -11.91 -16.49
CA PRO A 27 13.59 -10.76 -15.93
C PRO A 27 12.66 -9.72 -15.29
N TRP A 28 11.41 -9.62 -15.75
CA TRP A 28 10.44 -8.68 -15.19
C TRP A 28 9.96 -9.08 -13.80
N LEU A 29 9.82 -10.39 -13.52
CA LEU A 29 9.47 -10.87 -12.18
C LEU A 29 10.61 -10.59 -11.19
N TRP A 30 11.86 -10.71 -11.63
CA TRP A 30 13.03 -10.28 -10.86
C TRP A 30 13.01 -8.77 -10.59
N ALA A 31 12.76 -7.96 -11.62
CA ALA A 31 12.67 -6.50 -11.47
C ALA A 31 11.54 -6.08 -10.51
N TYR A 32 10.40 -6.77 -10.55
CA TYR A 32 9.29 -6.58 -9.62
C TYR A 32 9.70 -6.88 -8.16
N VAL A 33 10.31 -8.06 -7.92
CA VAL A 33 10.79 -8.45 -6.58
C VAL A 33 11.86 -7.47 -6.07
N ALA A 34 12.81 -7.08 -6.92
CA ALA A 34 13.84 -6.11 -6.58
C ALA A 34 13.25 -4.74 -6.22
N THR A 35 12.27 -4.27 -6.99
CA THR A 35 11.57 -3.00 -6.72
C THR A 35 10.86 -3.04 -5.37
N PHE A 36 10.13 -4.12 -5.08
CA PHE A 36 9.46 -4.30 -3.79
C PHE A 36 10.49 -4.33 -2.64
N ALA A 37 11.60 -5.04 -2.82
CA ALA A 37 12.65 -5.15 -1.82
C ALA A 37 13.31 -3.80 -1.52
N VAL A 38 13.68 -3.04 -2.55
CA VAL A 38 14.37 -1.75 -2.42
C VAL A 38 13.47 -0.70 -1.76
N VAL A 39 12.25 -0.50 -2.28
CA VAL A 39 11.34 0.52 -1.74
C VAL A 39 10.87 0.13 -0.33
N GLY A 40 10.62 -1.15 -0.10
CA GLY A 40 10.28 -1.65 1.23
C GLY A 40 11.43 -1.49 2.24
N ALA A 41 12.68 -1.77 1.82
CA ALA A 41 13.85 -1.58 2.66
C ALA A 41 14.04 -0.11 3.04
N TYR A 42 13.84 0.81 2.08
CA TYR A 42 13.81 2.25 2.34
C TYR A 42 12.77 2.60 3.41
N ALA A 43 11.53 2.16 3.25
CA ALA A 43 10.44 2.44 4.19
C ALA A 43 10.76 1.93 5.60
N ILE A 44 11.28 0.70 5.72
CA ILE A 44 11.61 0.08 7.00
C ILE A 44 12.82 0.73 7.67
N ALA A 45 13.82 1.13 6.88
CA ALA A 45 15.02 1.79 7.38
C ALA A 45 14.73 3.20 7.89
N ALA A 46 13.86 3.94 7.20
CA ALA A 46 13.49 5.32 7.55
C ALA A 46 12.44 5.43 8.66
N MET A 47 11.71 4.34 8.97
CA MET A 47 10.65 4.32 9.97
C MET A 47 11.20 4.39 11.40
N ASP A 48 10.61 5.21 12.27
CA ASP A 48 10.93 5.22 13.70
C ASP A 48 10.27 4.04 14.44
N ASP A 49 10.72 3.77 15.67
CA ASP A 49 10.28 2.61 16.43
C ASP A 49 8.83 2.73 16.97
N ASP A 50 8.33 3.95 17.20
CA ASP A 50 6.95 4.21 17.65
C ASP A 50 5.96 3.94 16.51
N LEU A 51 6.24 4.51 15.32
CA LEU A 51 5.48 4.23 14.11
C LEU A 51 5.54 2.75 13.72
N ALA A 52 6.70 2.10 13.81
CA ALA A 52 6.83 0.68 13.52
C ALA A 52 5.97 -0.18 14.46
N ARG A 53 5.90 0.18 15.75
CA ARG A 53 5.06 -0.52 16.72
C ARG A 53 3.59 -0.45 16.34
N GLU A 54 3.08 0.76 16.08
CA GLU A 54 1.67 0.93 15.68
C GLU A 54 1.38 0.23 14.35
N ARG A 55 2.29 0.33 13.37
CA ARG A 55 2.06 -0.23 12.04
C ARG A 55 1.99 -1.75 12.04
N PHE A 56 2.82 -2.43 12.84
CA PHE A 56 2.92 -3.89 12.84
C PHE A 56 2.12 -4.56 13.96
N HIS A 57 1.94 -3.88 15.10
CA HIS A 57 1.29 -4.41 16.29
C HIS A 57 0.33 -3.38 16.90
N PRO A 58 -0.73 -2.98 16.18
CA PRO A 58 -1.73 -2.08 16.74
C PRO A 58 -2.39 -2.74 17.96
N PRO A 59 -2.71 -1.98 19.02
CA PRO A 59 -3.18 -2.53 20.29
C PRO A 59 -4.61 -3.09 20.23
N ASN A 60 -5.37 -2.78 19.18
CA ASN A 60 -6.71 -3.33 18.95
C ASN A 60 -6.94 -3.60 17.45
N THR A 61 -8.06 -4.24 17.13
CA THR A 61 -8.39 -4.61 15.75
C THR A 61 -8.91 -3.45 14.88
N GLY A 62 -9.04 -2.25 15.45
CA GLY A 62 -9.68 -1.09 14.84
C GLY A 62 -11.16 -1.25 14.53
N ALA A 63 -11.76 -0.15 14.06
CA ALA A 63 -13.17 -0.06 13.70
C ALA A 63 -13.50 -0.76 12.37
N ASP A 64 -12.48 -1.17 11.60
CA ASP A 64 -12.61 -1.67 10.22
C ASP A 64 -12.16 -3.14 10.06
N ARG A 65 -12.09 -3.92 11.14
CA ARG A 65 -11.54 -5.30 11.15
C ARG A 65 -12.02 -6.18 9.99
N LEU A 66 -13.33 -6.21 9.72
CA LEU A 66 -13.89 -7.03 8.64
C LEU A 66 -13.49 -6.50 7.25
N ALA A 67 -13.52 -5.18 7.06
CA ALA A 67 -13.07 -4.54 5.83
C ALA A 67 -11.60 -4.88 5.55
N LEU A 68 -10.75 -4.77 6.57
CA LEU A 68 -9.33 -5.04 6.47
C LEU A 68 -9.02 -6.50 6.13
N ARG A 69 -9.81 -7.46 6.65
CA ARG A 69 -9.70 -8.88 6.26
C ARG A 69 -9.91 -9.06 4.76
N TRP A 70 -10.98 -8.48 4.21
CA TRP A 70 -11.25 -8.55 2.78
C TRP A 70 -10.16 -7.89 1.94
N VAL A 71 -9.69 -6.71 2.35
CA VAL A 71 -8.57 -6.02 1.68
C VAL A 71 -7.32 -6.93 1.62
N ARG A 72 -6.97 -7.60 2.72
CA ARG A 72 -5.81 -8.51 2.77
C ARG A 72 -6.01 -9.78 1.92
N LEU A 73 -7.21 -10.35 1.94
CA LEU A 73 -7.53 -11.53 1.12
C LEU A 73 -7.45 -11.21 -0.38
N VAL A 74 -8.03 -10.09 -0.81
CA VAL A 74 -7.99 -9.67 -2.22
C VAL A 74 -6.57 -9.26 -2.63
N ALA A 75 -5.78 -8.63 -1.74
CA ALA A 75 -4.37 -8.37 -2.00
C ALA A 75 -3.57 -9.67 -2.21
N LEU A 76 -3.82 -10.70 -1.41
CA LEU A 76 -3.18 -12.01 -1.60
C LEU A 76 -3.63 -12.66 -2.92
N ALA A 77 -4.92 -12.62 -3.23
CA ALA A 77 -5.45 -13.13 -4.49
C ALA A 77 -4.85 -12.43 -5.71
N HIS A 78 -4.62 -11.12 -5.64
CA HIS A 78 -3.96 -10.34 -6.69
C HIS A 78 -2.53 -10.83 -6.97
N ILE A 79 -1.73 -11.10 -5.93
CA ILE A 79 -0.37 -11.62 -6.07
C ILE A 79 -0.39 -13.05 -6.60
N ILE A 80 -1.27 -13.91 -6.07
CA ILE A 80 -1.42 -15.30 -6.55
C ILE A 80 -1.78 -15.31 -8.03
N ALA A 81 -2.75 -14.49 -8.44
CA ALA A 81 -3.16 -14.37 -9.84
C ALA A 81 -1.99 -13.96 -10.74
N GLY A 82 -1.22 -12.93 -10.35
CA GLY A 82 -0.10 -12.45 -11.16
C GLY A 82 1.05 -13.45 -11.25
N VAL A 83 1.39 -14.12 -10.15
CA VAL A 83 2.45 -15.13 -10.13
C VAL A 83 2.03 -16.37 -10.93
N ALA A 84 0.81 -16.85 -10.75
CA ALA A 84 0.28 -17.99 -11.50
C ALA A 84 0.24 -17.69 -13.00
N ASP A 85 -0.25 -16.50 -13.38
CA ASP A 85 -0.28 -16.09 -14.78
C ASP A 85 1.13 -15.92 -15.36
N SER A 86 2.10 -15.40 -14.59
CA SER A 86 3.51 -15.36 -15.03
C SER A 86 4.08 -16.76 -15.31
N ARG A 87 3.61 -17.79 -14.60
CA ARG A 87 4.06 -19.18 -14.74
C ARG A 87 3.40 -19.89 -15.91
N PHE A 88 2.08 -19.70 -16.07
CA PHE A 88 1.25 -20.46 -17.01
C PHE A 88 0.97 -19.70 -18.32
N GLY A 89 1.17 -18.38 -18.35
CA GLY A 89 0.99 -17.55 -19.53
C GLY A 89 -0.45 -17.49 -20.02
N TRP A 90 -1.43 -17.38 -19.12
CA TRP A 90 -2.85 -17.31 -19.50
C TRP A 90 -3.19 -15.98 -20.19
N THR A 91 -2.52 -14.90 -19.79
CA THR A 91 -2.65 -13.59 -20.42
C THR A 91 -1.30 -13.06 -20.88
N THR A 92 -1.32 -12.08 -21.78
CA THR A 92 -0.10 -11.45 -22.29
C THR A 92 -0.22 -9.93 -22.18
N VAL A 93 0.71 -9.33 -21.42
CA VAL A 93 0.86 -7.87 -21.31
C VAL A 93 2.10 -7.47 -22.11
N PRO A 94 1.99 -6.56 -23.10
CA PRO A 94 3.14 -6.05 -23.84
C PRO A 94 4.21 -5.45 -22.92
N ASP A 95 5.49 -5.67 -23.25
CA ASP A 95 6.63 -5.21 -22.43
C ASP A 95 6.61 -3.71 -22.12
N VAL A 96 6.12 -2.88 -23.04
CA VAL A 96 5.95 -1.44 -22.81
C VAL A 96 5.01 -1.18 -21.62
N LEU A 97 3.88 -1.91 -21.55
CA LEU A 97 2.94 -1.78 -20.44
C LEU A 97 3.49 -2.39 -19.15
N ARG A 98 4.32 -3.44 -19.22
CA ARG A 98 5.05 -3.98 -18.06
C ARG A 98 6.04 -2.96 -17.51
N GLY A 99 6.77 -2.26 -18.38
CA GLY A 99 7.68 -1.17 -18.04
C GLY A 99 6.95 0.00 -17.37
N VAL A 100 5.85 0.46 -17.95
CA VAL A 100 4.98 1.49 -17.34
C VAL A 100 4.44 1.02 -16.00
N GLY A 101 3.98 -0.23 -15.92
CA GLY A 101 3.53 -0.88 -14.70
C GLY A 101 4.60 -0.87 -13.61
N LEU A 102 5.83 -1.27 -13.93
CA LEU A 102 6.94 -1.35 -12.98
C LEU A 102 7.35 0.02 -12.45
N VAL A 103 7.51 1.02 -13.34
CA VAL A 103 7.87 2.39 -12.95
C VAL A 103 6.76 2.99 -12.08
N GLY A 104 5.51 2.88 -12.52
CA GLY A 104 4.40 3.45 -11.79
C GLY A 104 4.10 2.71 -10.48
N PHE A 105 4.34 1.40 -10.41
CA PHE A 105 4.37 0.61 -9.18
C PHE A 105 5.41 1.13 -8.19
N ALA A 106 6.65 1.35 -8.64
CA ALA A 106 7.72 1.88 -7.81
C ALA A 106 7.37 3.27 -7.24
N LEU A 107 6.90 4.18 -8.10
CA LEU A 107 6.51 5.54 -7.70
C LEU A 107 5.32 5.54 -6.73
N SER A 108 4.31 4.72 -6.99
CA SER A 108 3.14 4.59 -6.11
C SER A 108 3.53 3.98 -4.76
N PHE A 109 4.41 2.98 -4.76
CA PHE A 109 4.90 2.38 -3.52
C PHE A 109 5.74 3.38 -2.70
N LEU A 110 6.56 4.19 -3.38
CA LEU A 110 7.28 5.28 -2.75
C LEU A 110 6.32 6.31 -2.13
N LEU A 111 5.23 6.67 -2.81
CA LEU A 111 4.21 7.55 -2.24
C LEU A 111 3.57 6.95 -0.97
N VAL A 112 3.27 5.66 -0.96
CA VAL A 112 2.80 4.95 0.24
C VAL A 112 3.83 5.06 1.37
N ALA A 113 5.10 4.77 1.07
CA ALA A 113 6.19 4.86 2.05
C ALA A 113 6.34 6.28 2.61
N ARG A 114 6.38 7.30 1.75
CA ARG A 114 6.49 8.71 2.16
C ARG A 114 5.30 9.18 2.97
N SER A 115 4.08 8.73 2.62
CA SER A 115 2.86 9.06 3.38
C SER A 115 2.84 8.40 4.76
N MET A 116 3.39 7.20 4.87
CA MET A 116 3.54 6.52 6.15
C MET A 116 4.58 7.22 7.02
N LEU A 117 5.74 7.57 6.46
CA LEU A 117 6.81 8.26 7.18
C LEU A 117 6.45 9.70 7.58
N ALA A 118 5.58 10.37 6.82
CA ALA A 118 5.12 11.73 7.14
C ALA A 118 4.09 11.76 8.28
N ASN A 119 3.43 10.64 8.60
CA ASN A 119 2.38 10.56 9.59
C ASN A 119 2.72 9.54 10.68
N ARG A 120 3.12 10.04 11.86
CA ARG A 120 3.42 9.19 13.01
C ARG A 120 2.26 8.30 13.47
N PHE A 121 1.02 8.68 13.15
CA PHE A 121 -0.20 7.94 13.48
C PHE A 121 -0.62 6.96 12.37
N PHE A 122 0.19 6.74 11.34
CA PHE A 122 -0.14 5.83 10.26
C PHE A 122 -0.26 4.38 10.75
N SER A 123 -1.49 3.89 10.88
CA SER A 123 -1.80 2.57 11.45
C SER A 123 -2.21 1.55 10.38
N ALA A 124 -2.14 0.28 10.72
CA ALA A 124 -2.73 -0.79 9.92
C ALA A 124 -4.24 -0.90 10.07
N VAL A 125 -4.82 -0.31 11.12
CA VAL A 125 -6.24 -0.36 11.44
C VAL A 125 -6.79 1.06 11.64
N VAL A 126 -8.10 1.25 11.46
CA VAL A 126 -8.74 2.55 11.70
C VAL A 126 -9.03 2.69 13.20
N ARG A 127 -8.36 3.62 13.87
CA ARG A 127 -8.58 3.92 15.29
C ARG A 127 -8.13 5.33 15.68
N ILE A 128 -8.71 5.85 16.76
CA ILE A 128 -8.13 6.98 17.51
C ILE A 128 -7.02 6.42 18.41
N GLN A 129 -5.94 7.18 18.59
CA GLN A 129 -4.71 6.77 19.28
C GLN A 129 -4.43 7.71 20.46
N ASP A 130 -5.40 7.83 21.38
CA ASP A 130 -5.30 8.72 22.54
C ASP A 130 -4.07 8.40 23.39
N ASP A 131 -3.69 7.12 23.46
CA ASP A 131 -2.47 6.61 24.07
C ASP A 131 -1.17 7.17 23.46
N ARG A 132 -1.24 7.78 22.27
CA ARG A 132 -0.13 8.41 21.55
C ARG A 132 -0.33 9.92 21.33
N GLY A 133 -1.37 10.52 21.91
CA GLY A 133 -1.71 11.93 21.72
C GLY A 133 -2.11 12.24 20.26
N HIS A 134 -3.01 11.43 19.69
CA HIS A 134 -3.45 11.55 18.30
C HIS A 134 -3.92 12.96 17.97
N HIS A 135 -3.27 13.59 17.00
CA HIS A 135 -3.65 14.86 16.42
C HIS A 135 -3.54 14.79 14.90
N VAL A 136 -4.17 15.75 14.23
CA VAL A 136 -4.14 15.84 12.78
C VAL A 136 -2.72 16.15 12.29
N VAL A 137 -2.24 15.35 11.35
CA VAL A 137 -1.02 15.62 10.59
C VAL A 137 -1.42 16.25 9.26
N ASP A 138 -0.97 17.48 9.01
CA ASP A 138 -1.29 18.27 7.82
C ASP A 138 -0.04 18.70 7.02
N SER A 139 1.09 18.02 7.24
CA SER A 139 2.37 18.30 6.59
C SER A 139 2.74 17.26 5.53
N GLY A 140 3.69 17.63 4.65
CA GLY A 140 4.14 16.76 3.58
C GLY A 140 2.99 16.40 2.61
N PRO A 141 2.81 15.12 2.23
CA PRO A 141 1.71 14.70 1.34
C PRO A 141 0.31 15.04 1.86
N TYR A 142 0.14 15.13 3.19
CA TYR A 142 -1.14 15.46 3.83
C TYR A 142 -1.52 16.94 3.68
N ALA A 143 -0.58 17.81 3.34
CA ALA A 143 -0.89 19.20 3.00
C ALA A 143 -1.66 19.32 1.65
N VAL A 144 -1.61 18.28 0.82
CA VAL A 144 -2.16 18.29 -0.55
C VAL A 144 -3.46 17.49 -0.64
N VAL A 145 -3.49 16.30 -0.06
CA VAL A 145 -4.66 15.40 -0.03
C VAL A 145 -4.77 14.75 1.34
N ARG A 146 -5.99 14.40 1.78
CA ARG A 146 -6.21 13.84 3.12
C ARG A 146 -5.70 12.41 3.29
N HIS A 147 -5.66 11.63 2.20
CA HIS A 147 -5.39 10.19 2.22
C HIS A 147 -4.30 9.77 1.22
N PRO A 148 -3.09 10.37 1.25
CA PRO A 148 -2.06 10.16 0.24
C PRO A 148 -1.54 8.71 0.20
N GLY A 149 -1.49 8.03 1.36
CA GLY A 149 -1.12 6.62 1.43
C GLY A 149 -2.14 5.71 0.74
N TYR A 150 -3.43 6.02 0.84
CA TYR A 150 -4.48 5.30 0.12
C TYR A 150 -4.49 5.60 -1.37
N ALA A 151 -4.22 6.84 -1.77
CA ALA A 151 -4.04 7.19 -3.17
C ALA A 151 -2.92 6.35 -3.80
N GLY A 152 -1.78 6.24 -3.11
CA GLY A 152 -0.69 5.34 -3.49
C GLY A 152 -1.14 3.88 -3.61
N MET A 153 -1.84 3.32 -2.62
CA MET A 153 -2.30 1.93 -2.65
C MET A 153 -3.27 1.62 -3.80
N ILE A 154 -4.18 2.54 -4.12
CA ILE A 154 -5.18 2.39 -5.18
C ILE A 154 -4.53 2.30 -6.57
N VAL A 155 -3.44 3.04 -6.78
CA VAL A 155 -2.70 3.07 -8.06
C VAL A 155 -1.65 1.96 -8.11
N PHE A 156 -1.02 1.66 -6.98
CA PHE A 156 -0.01 0.62 -6.80
C PHE A 156 -0.49 -0.77 -7.26
N ALA A 157 -1.70 -1.19 -6.88
CA ALA A 157 -2.18 -2.54 -7.16
C ALA A 157 -2.37 -2.85 -8.66
N PRO A 158 -3.07 -2.03 -9.46
CA PRO A 158 -3.22 -2.32 -10.90
C PRO A 158 -1.88 -2.23 -11.64
N LEU A 159 -0.99 -1.30 -11.27
CA LEU A 159 0.33 -1.18 -11.88
C LEU A 159 1.26 -2.34 -11.51
N SER A 160 1.13 -2.87 -10.30
CA SER A 160 1.75 -4.14 -9.88
C SER A 160 1.29 -5.29 -10.78
N GLY A 161 0.00 -5.39 -11.10
CA GLY A 161 -0.53 -6.42 -12.01
C GLY A 161 0.05 -6.32 -13.42
N LEU A 162 0.20 -5.10 -13.94
CA LEU A 162 0.88 -4.86 -15.22
C LEU A 162 2.37 -5.24 -15.17
N ALA A 163 3.07 -4.89 -14.10
CA ALA A 163 4.48 -5.25 -13.92
C ALA A 163 4.69 -6.78 -13.86
N LEU A 164 3.77 -7.49 -13.20
CA LEU A 164 3.70 -8.95 -13.16
C LEU A 164 3.34 -9.57 -14.52
N GLY A 165 2.92 -8.75 -15.49
CA GLY A 165 2.56 -9.21 -16.84
C GLY A 165 1.20 -9.89 -16.91
N SER A 166 0.27 -9.57 -16.01
CA SER A 166 -0.99 -10.30 -15.85
C SER A 166 -2.23 -9.40 -15.86
N TRP A 167 -3.06 -9.54 -16.90
CA TRP A 167 -4.38 -8.88 -16.94
C TRP A 167 -5.35 -9.44 -15.89
N LEU A 168 -5.21 -10.72 -15.52
CA LEU A 168 -5.98 -11.32 -14.43
C LEU A 168 -5.68 -10.63 -13.10
N SER A 169 -4.39 -10.42 -12.81
CA SER A 169 -3.93 -9.71 -11.62
C SER A 169 -4.42 -8.27 -11.59
N VAL A 170 -4.44 -7.57 -12.74
CA VAL A 170 -5.01 -6.23 -12.89
C VAL A 170 -6.51 -6.21 -12.55
N GLY A 171 -7.28 -7.19 -13.03
CA GLY A 171 -8.70 -7.31 -12.70
C GLY A 171 -8.94 -7.44 -11.20
N VAL A 172 -8.19 -8.33 -10.53
CA VAL A 172 -8.27 -8.49 -9.06
C VAL A 172 -7.80 -7.22 -8.32
N ALA A 173 -6.79 -6.52 -8.86
CA ALA A 173 -6.32 -5.26 -8.31
C ALA A 173 -7.39 -4.16 -8.33
N PHE A 174 -8.25 -4.09 -9.33
CA PHE A 174 -9.36 -3.13 -9.34
C PHE A 174 -10.36 -3.40 -8.20
N VAL A 175 -10.62 -4.67 -7.88
CA VAL A 175 -11.43 -5.05 -6.72
C VAL A 175 -10.75 -4.61 -5.42
N TYR A 176 -9.43 -4.83 -5.30
CA TYR A 176 -8.64 -4.31 -4.17
C TYR A 176 -8.77 -2.80 -4.05
N SER A 177 -8.59 -2.05 -5.14
CA SER A 177 -8.67 -0.59 -5.17
C SER A 177 -10.05 -0.09 -4.76
N ALA A 178 -11.14 -0.75 -5.18
CA ALA A 178 -12.50 -0.42 -4.75
C ALA A 178 -12.71 -0.65 -3.24
N LEU A 179 -12.17 -1.74 -2.67
CA LEU A 179 -12.22 -2.00 -1.23
C LEU A 179 -11.43 -0.96 -0.43
N VAL A 180 -10.25 -0.57 -0.93
CA VAL A 180 -9.45 0.50 -0.33
C VAL A 180 -10.19 1.83 -0.41
N LEU A 181 -10.86 2.13 -1.53
CA LEU A 181 -11.67 3.33 -1.68
C LEU A 181 -12.80 3.42 -0.66
N ARG A 182 -13.51 2.30 -0.44
CA ARG A 182 -14.53 2.21 0.60
C ARG A 182 -13.94 2.43 1.99
N ARG A 183 -12.72 1.95 2.23
CA ARG A 183 -12.00 2.15 3.49
C ARG A 183 -11.64 3.62 3.70
N VAL A 184 -11.22 4.35 2.66
CA VAL A 184 -10.99 5.80 2.72
C VAL A 184 -12.23 6.54 3.17
N LEU A 185 -13.39 6.24 2.58
CA LEU A 185 -14.66 6.86 2.96
C LEU A 185 -15.02 6.62 4.43
N PHE A 186 -14.80 5.40 4.90
CA PHE A 186 -15.04 5.02 6.28
C PHE A 186 -14.09 5.75 7.23
N GLU A 187 -12.79 5.76 6.95
CA GLU A 187 -11.78 6.41 7.79
C GLU A 187 -11.95 7.93 7.82
N ASP A 188 -12.21 8.58 6.68
CA ASP A 188 -12.47 10.03 6.59
C ASP A 188 -13.67 10.44 7.46
N ARG A 189 -14.75 9.65 7.45
CA ARG A 189 -15.91 9.86 8.32
C ARG A 189 -15.57 9.59 9.78
N PHE A 190 -14.94 8.45 10.07
CA PHE A 190 -14.54 8.08 11.43
C PHE A 190 -13.65 9.15 12.08
N LEU A 191 -12.68 9.70 11.34
CA LEU A 191 -11.82 10.78 11.84
C LEU A 191 -12.59 12.10 11.98
N SER A 192 -13.50 12.43 11.06
CA SER A 192 -14.36 13.62 11.17
C SER A 192 -15.26 13.60 12.41
N ASP A 193 -15.71 12.41 12.82
CA ASP A 193 -16.61 12.23 13.95
C ASP A 193 -15.87 12.11 15.29
N ASN A 194 -14.61 11.63 15.29
CA ASN A 194 -13.92 11.25 16.52
C ASN A 194 -12.57 11.96 16.76
N LEU A 195 -11.93 12.56 15.75
CA LEU A 195 -10.63 13.22 15.91
C LEU A 195 -10.80 14.75 15.98
N THR A 196 -10.48 15.31 17.14
CA THR A 196 -10.47 16.76 17.35
C THR A 196 -9.58 17.47 16.33
N GLY A 197 -10.10 18.53 15.71
CA GLY A 197 -9.39 19.31 14.69
C GLY A 197 -9.50 18.77 13.25
N TYR A 198 -10.01 17.55 13.05
CA TYR A 198 -10.11 16.97 11.70
C TYR A 198 -11.08 17.74 10.79
N GLN A 199 -12.20 18.24 11.32
CA GLN A 199 -13.14 19.06 10.55
C GLN A 199 -12.53 20.39 10.09
N ALA A 200 -11.69 21.03 10.92
CA ALA A 200 -10.98 22.24 10.49
C ALA A 200 -9.94 21.93 9.40
N TYR A 201 -9.32 20.75 9.47
CA TYR A 201 -8.40 20.26 8.45
C TYR A 201 -9.10 19.96 7.12
N THR A 202 -10.28 19.35 7.11
CA THR A 202 -11.03 19.08 5.86
C THR A 202 -11.45 20.36 5.13
N GLY A 203 -11.64 21.47 5.86
CA GLY A 203 -11.87 22.80 5.28
C GLY A 203 -10.65 23.39 4.56
N ARG A 204 -9.43 23.11 5.05
CA ARG A 204 -8.16 23.56 4.43
C ARG A 204 -7.72 22.62 3.30
N VAL A 205 -7.66 21.32 3.57
CA VAL A 205 -7.26 20.28 2.61
C VAL A 205 -8.52 19.61 2.08
N ARG A 206 -9.03 20.12 0.96
CA ARG A 206 -10.35 19.75 0.42
C ARG A 206 -10.40 18.37 -0.22
N TYR A 207 -9.28 17.92 -0.80
CA TYR A 207 -9.20 16.70 -1.59
C TYR A 207 -8.91 15.48 -0.73
N ARG A 208 -9.61 14.37 -0.95
CA ARG A 208 -9.37 13.08 -0.29
C ARG A 208 -8.17 12.37 -0.90
N LEU A 209 -8.15 12.21 -2.23
CA LEU A 209 -7.21 11.31 -2.91
C LEU A 209 -6.54 11.98 -4.11
N VAL A 210 -7.28 12.73 -4.91
CA VAL A 210 -6.79 13.28 -6.18
C VAL A 210 -7.06 14.78 -6.20
N PRO A 211 -6.00 15.62 -6.25
CA PRO A 211 -6.17 17.06 -6.32
C PRO A 211 -7.10 17.46 -7.47
N ARG A 212 -8.02 18.38 -7.19
CA ARG A 212 -9.02 18.93 -8.13
C ARG A 212 -10.08 17.96 -8.65
N VAL A 213 -10.03 16.69 -8.26
CA VAL A 213 -11.06 15.70 -8.63
C VAL A 213 -11.85 15.33 -7.39
N TRP A 214 -11.17 14.87 -6.35
CA TRP A 214 -11.83 14.35 -5.15
C TRP A 214 -10.98 14.33 -3.90
#